data_AF-A0A850CQC7-F1
#
_entry.id   AF-A0A850CQC7-F1
#
_cell.length_a   1.000
_cell.length_b   1.000
_cell.length_c   1.000
_cell.angle_alpha   90.00
_cell.angle_beta   90.00
_cell.angle_gamma   90.00
#
_symmetry.space_group_name_H-M   'P 1'
#
loop_
_entity.id
_entity.type
_entity.pdbx_description
1 polymer ?
#
loop_
_entity_poly.entity_id
_entity_poly.type
_entity_poly.pdbx_seq_one_letter_code
_entity_poly.pdbx_strand_id
1 'polypeptide(L)'
;MERVPAPGRAGCRAAAPRCAGAQPARRDAAFVPSHPGCGRGLARLRPPGGIDPDAARSDRAVDGAPRLVSFVDALPRSARVSVVCHSYGSVVCAHAAPHLRITDLVAVGSPGMDVWSRAALGTKADVWAGIAPDDPIGLVPHTRVEGFGHAADPTSPGFGANALPVGGAHGHNGYLVAGTESLRAIALLATGHRPS
;
A
#
# COMPACT_ATOMS: atom_id res chain seq x y z
N MET A 1 -27.25 -5.09 -69.29
CA MET A 1 -26.91 -6.34 -68.56
C MET A 1 -26.95 -5.99 -67.08
N GLU A 2 -28.08 -6.32 -66.47
CA GLU A 2 -28.47 -5.97 -65.11
C GLU A 2 -27.89 -7.00 -64.13
N ARG A 3 -27.30 -6.54 -63.01
CA ARG A 3 -27.26 -7.29 -61.74
C ARG A 3 -27.34 -6.32 -60.57
N VAL A 4 -28.38 -6.53 -59.77
CA VAL A 4 -28.76 -5.86 -58.50
C VAL A 4 -27.92 -6.42 -57.32
N PRO A 5 -27.74 -5.67 -56.20
CA PRO A 5 -26.64 -5.82 -55.26
C PRO A 5 -27.01 -6.58 -53.96
N ALA A 6 -26.02 -6.79 -53.09
CA ALA A 6 -26.20 -7.32 -51.72
C ALA A 6 -25.41 -6.49 -50.68
N PRO A 7 -25.82 -6.47 -49.40
CA PRO A 7 -26.03 -5.23 -48.65
C PRO A 7 -24.95 -4.88 -47.64
N GLY A 8 -25.07 -3.65 -47.15
CA GLY A 8 -24.11 -2.96 -46.29
C GLY A 8 -23.93 -3.51 -44.89
N ARG A 9 -22.86 -3.04 -44.26
CA ARG A 9 -22.78 -2.87 -42.81
C ARG A 9 -22.48 -1.40 -42.51
N ALA A 10 -23.50 -0.74 -42.00
CA ALA A 10 -23.39 0.52 -41.28
C ALA A 10 -22.59 0.33 -39.99
N GLY A 11 -21.95 1.40 -39.50
CA GLY A 11 -21.50 1.42 -38.11
C GLY A 11 -20.39 2.40 -37.76
N CYS A 12 -20.77 3.68 -37.63
CA CYS A 12 -20.21 4.66 -36.71
C CYS A 12 -18.73 5.07 -36.83
N ARG A 13 -18.52 6.19 -37.52
CA ARG A 13 -17.46 7.15 -37.19
C ARG A 13 -17.73 7.73 -35.80
N ALA A 14 -16.78 7.59 -34.89
CA ALA A 14 -16.67 8.46 -33.72
C ALA A 14 -15.31 9.16 -33.78
N ALA A 15 -15.35 10.49 -33.93
CA ALA A 15 -14.18 11.35 -33.87
C ALA A 15 -13.71 11.45 -32.41
N ALA A 16 -12.42 11.22 -32.17
CA ALA A 16 -11.78 11.51 -30.88
C ALA A 16 -11.55 13.02 -30.74
N PRO A 17 -11.84 13.64 -29.58
CA PRO A 17 -11.44 15.01 -29.33
C PRO A 17 -9.92 15.07 -29.16
N ARG A 18 -9.29 16.00 -29.87
CA ARG A 18 -7.88 16.36 -29.70
C ARG A 18 -7.76 17.20 -28.42
N CYS A 19 -7.16 16.64 -27.37
CA CYS A 19 -6.59 17.44 -26.28
C CYS A 19 -5.11 17.66 -26.59
N ALA A 20 -4.76 18.91 -26.87
CA ALA A 20 -3.39 19.39 -26.98
C ALA A 20 -2.75 19.46 -25.58
N GLY A 21 -1.44 19.18 -25.51
CA GLY A 21 -0.60 19.46 -24.34
C GLY A 21 0.09 18.25 -23.69
N ALA A 22 0.90 17.50 -24.45
CA ALA A 22 1.84 16.54 -23.88
C ALA A 22 3.24 17.17 -23.77
N GLN A 23 3.66 17.56 -22.56
CA GLN A 23 5.07 17.67 -22.23
C GLN A 23 5.63 16.26 -21.97
N PRO A 24 6.90 15.96 -22.30
CA PRO A 24 7.42 14.60 -22.24
C PRO A 24 7.60 14.15 -20.79
N ALA A 25 6.70 13.30 -20.30
CA ALA A 25 6.88 12.58 -19.05
C ALA A 25 8.03 11.57 -19.22
N ARG A 26 9.01 11.65 -18.31
CA ARG A 26 10.11 10.71 -18.20
C ARG A 26 9.59 9.32 -17.82
N ARG A 27 10.35 8.30 -18.22
CA ARG A 27 9.95 6.93 -18.59
C ARG A 27 9.43 5.97 -17.50
N ASP A 28 9.06 6.44 -16.31
CA ASP A 28 8.88 5.51 -15.17
C ASP A 28 7.43 5.25 -14.72
N ALA A 29 6.44 5.75 -15.47
CA ALA A 29 5.03 5.50 -15.20
C ALA A 29 4.36 4.76 -16.37
N ALA A 30 4.20 3.44 -16.24
CA ALA A 30 3.33 2.67 -17.11
C ALA A 30 1.90 2.72 -16.56
N PHE A 31 1.02 3.46 -17.25
CA PHE A 31 -0.42 3.43 -17.02
C PHE A 31 -1.00 2.18 -17.67
N VAL A 32 -1.53 1.25 -16.86
CA VAL A 32 -2.34 0.13 -17.35
C VAL A 32 -3.80 0.46 -17.05
N PRO A 33 -4.66 0.67 -18.05
CA PRO A 33 -6.07 0.94 -17.82
C PRO A 33 -6.79 -0.35 -17.42
N SER A 34 -7.52 -0.31 -16.31
CA SER A 34 -8.56 -1.27 -15.95
C SER A 34 -9.95 -0.64 -16.13
N HIS A 35 -10.94 -1.47 -16.48
CA HIS A 35 -12.26 -1.13 -17.01
C HIS A 35 -13.08 -0.07 -16.23
N PRO A 36 -14.01 0.64 -16.92
CA PRO A 36 -14.84 1.68 -16.31
C PRO A 36 -15.93 1.05 -15.44
N GLY A 37 -15.77 1.17 -14.13
CA GLY A 37 -16.81 0.82 -13.17
C GLY A 37 -16.23 0.56 -11.79
N CYS A 38 -16.52 1.46 -10.85
CA CYS A 38 -16.06 1.44 -9.45
C CYS A 38 -14.56 1.73 -9.24
N GLY A 39 -14.24 3.01 -9.04
CA GLY A 39 -12.91 3.46 -8.63
C GLY A 39 -12.52 2.93 -7.26
N ARG A 40 -11.68 1.90 -7.25
CA ARG A 40 -10.76 1.57 -6.15
C ARG A 40 -9.37 1.49 -6.74
N GLY A 41 -8.58 2.55 -6.54
CA GLY A 41 -7.19 2.59 -6.97
C GLY A 41 -6.29 2.03 -5.88
N LEU A 42 -5.55 0.96 -6.17
CA LEU A 42 -4.39 0.54 -5.39
C LEU A 42 -3.17 1.22 -6.00
N ALA A 43 -2.62 2.23 -5.32
CA ALA A 43 -1.34 2.81 -5.68
C ALA A 43 -0.22 1.95 -5.09
N ARG A 44 0.60 1.31 -5.94
CA ARG A 44 1.80 0.58 -5.52
C ARG A 44 3.03 1.44 -5.77
N LEU A 45 3.62 1.99 -4.71
CA LEU A 45 4.98 2.53 -4.77
C LEU A 45 5.96 1.35 -4.92
N ARG A 46 6.91 1.43 -5.85
CA ARG A 46 7.96 0.39 -6.03
C ARG A 46 9.25 0.85 -5.32
N PRO A 47 9.67 0.21 -4.22
CA PRO A 47 10.97 0.50 -3.62
C PRO A 47 12.12 -0.15 -4.43
N PRO A 48 13.35 0.39 -4.36
CA PRO A 48 14.54 -0.23 -4.96
C PRO A 48 14.85 -1.59 -4.32
N GLY A 49 15.50 -2.48 -5.08
CA GLY A 49 15.80 -3.86 -4.66
C GLY A 49 17.12 -3.98 -3.91
N GLY A 50 17.10 -4.73 -2.80
CA GLY A 50 18.21 -4.93 -1.86
C GLY A 50 17.87 -4.37 -0.49
N ILE A 51 18.32 -5.04 0.60
CA ILE A 51 18.34 -4.40 1.92
C ILE A 51 19.42 -3.33 1.84
N ASP A 52 19.00 -2.13 1.46
CA ASP A 52 19.84 -0.95 1.41
C ASP A 52 20.28 -0.61 2.84
N PRO A 53 21.57 -0.33 3.12
CA PRO A 53 22.01 0.18 4.41
C PRO A 53 21.20 1.41 4.87
N ASP A 54 20.72 2.23 3.92
CA ASP A 54 19.86 3.37 4.22
C ASP A 54 18.45 2.95 4.67
N ALA A 55 18.00 1.73 4.35
CA ALA A 55 16.75 1.18 4.87
C ALA A 55 16.86 0.74 6.33
N ALA A 56 18.06 0.73 6.92
CA ALA A 56 18.23 0.59 8.36
C ALA A 56 18.11 1.94 9.10
N ARG A 57 18.08 3.06 8.35
CA ARG A 57 17.85 4.42 8.84
C ARG A 57 16.46 4.89 8.47
N SER A 58 15.98 5.92 9.18
CA SER A 58 14.62 6.43 9.00
C SER A 58 14.52 7.64 8.07
N ASP A 59 15.63 8.18 7.58
CA ASP A 59 15.67 9.44 6.82
C ASP A 59 14.73 9.40 5.60
N ARG A 60 14.80 8.32 4.80
CA ARG A 60 13.93 8.15 3.63
C ARG A 60 12.46 7.97 4.02
N ALA A 61 12.18 7.36 5.17
CA ALA A 61 10.83 7.21 5.67
C ALA A 61 10.23 8.56 6.08
N VAL A 62 11.02 9.38 6.77
CA VAL A 62 10.65 10.75 7.16
C VAL A 62 10.39 11.60 5.91
N ASP A 63 11.28 11.56 4.92
CA ASP A 63 11.12 12.30 3.66
C ASP A 63 9.92 11.83 2.83
N GLY A 64 9.59 10.54 2.91
CA GLY A 64 8.48 9.93 2.19
C GLY A 64 7.10 10.23 2.80
N ALA A 65 7.02 10.42 4.11
CA ALA A 65 5.76 10.57 4.84
C ALA A 65 4.87 11.73 4.35
N PRO A 66 5.38 12.95 4.08
CA PRO A 66 4.57 14.05 3.56
C PRO A 66 3.90 13.76 2.21
N ARG A 67 4.54 12.94 1.36
CA ARG A 67 3.96 12.53 0.07
C ARG A 67 2.77 11.59 0.27
N LEU A 68 2.86 10.66 1.23
CA LEU A 68 1.77 9.78 1.60
C LEU A 68 0.59 10.57 2.19
N VAL A 69 0.87 11.55 3.06
CA VAL A 69 -0.16 12.45 3.62
C VAL A 69 -0.88 13.19 2.50
N SER A 70 -0.13 13.83 1.60
CA SER A 70 -0.68 14.56 0.46
C SER A 70 -1.54 13.68 -0.45
N PHE A 71 -1.13 12.42 -0.68
CA PHE A 71 -1.90 11.47 -1.46
C PHE A 71 -3.25 11.14 -0.79
N VAL A 72 -3.25 10.85 0.52
CA VAL A 72 -4.49 10.54 1.26
C VAL A 72 -5.41 11.76 1.37
N ASP A 73 -4.85 12.96 1.52
CA ASP A 73 -5.63 14.20 1.58
C ASP A 73 -6.30 14.55 0.25
N ALA A 74 -5.73 14.14 -0.88
CA ALA A 74 -6.33 14.30 -2.20
C ALA A 74 -7.51 13.36 -2.46
N LEU A 75 -7.70 12.31 -1.64
CA LEU A 75 -8.85 11.41 -1.76
C LEU A 75 -10.14 12.10 -1.27
N PRO A 76 -11.33 11.73 -1.82
CA PRO A 76 -12.60 12.29 -1.37
C PRO A 76 -12.77 12.20 0.15
N ARG A 77 -13.30 13.25 0.77
CA ARG A 77 -13.50 13.31 2.24
C ARG A 77 -14.48 12.25 2.76
N SER A 78 -15.39 11.78 1.91
CA SER A 78 -16.32 10.69 2.20
C SER A 78 -15.69 9.30 2.04
N ALA A 79 -14.49 9.19 1.46
CA ALA A 79 -13.84 7.89 1.27
C ALA A 79 -13.34 7.33 2.60
N ARG A 80 -13.65 6.05 2.83
CA ARG A 80 -12.99 5.22 3.86
C ARG A 80 -11.67 4.72 3.29
N VAL A 81 -10.57 5.00 4.00
CA VAL A 81 -9.22 4.72 3.50
C VAL A 81 -8.51 3.79 4.49
N SER A 82 -8.03 2.67 3.98
CA SER A 82 -7.11 1.77 4.68
C SER A 82 -5.75 1.85 3.98
N VAL A 83 -4.67 1.99 4.74
CA VAL A 83 -3.31 2.05 4.19
C VAL A 83 -2.58 0.76 4.54
N VAL A 84 -1.97 0.14 3.53
CA VAL A 84 -1.17 -1.07 3.67
C VAL A 84 0.29 -0.73 3.45
N CYS A 85 1.11 -1.08 4.42
CA CYS A 85 2.50 -0.71 4.54
C CYS A 85 3.33 -1.98 4.63
N HIS A 86 4.12 -2.25 3.60
CA HIS A 86 4.94 -3.45 3.49
C HIS A 86 6.40 -3.11 3.73
N SER A 87 7.12 -3.97 4.46
CA SER A 87 8.55 -3.79 4.71
C SER A 87 8.85 -2.41 5.30
N TYR A 88 9.92 -1.75 4.86
CA TYR A 88 10.27 -0.37 5.20
C TYR A 88 9.13 0.65 5.03
N GLY A 89 8.13 0.35 4.18
CA GLY A 89 6.93 1.17 4.06
C GLY A 89 6.17 1.32 5.38
N SER A 90 6.28 0.39 6.33
CA SER A 90 5.71 0.52 7.67
C SER A 90 6.29 1.71 8.45
N VAL A 91 7.58 2.00 8.27
CA VAL A 91 8.27 3.14 8.88
C VAL A 91 7.76 4.44 8.28
N VAL A 92 7.61 4.52 6.95
CA VAL A 92 7.01 5.67 6.25
C VAL A 92 5.60 5.94 6.78
N CYS A 93 4.79 4.88 6.88
CA CYS A 93 3.43 4.98 7.38
C CYS A 93 3.37 5.43 8.84
N ALA A 94 4.30 4.99 9.68
CA ALA A 94 4.36 5.41 11.08
C ALA A 94 4.61 6.92 11.21
N HIS A 95 5.54 7.47 10.43
CA HIS A 95 5.81 8.91 10.38
C HIS A 95 4.65 9.72 9.80
N ALA A 96 3.89 9.14 8.87
CA ALA A 96 2.69 9.78 8.31
C ALA A 96 1.47 9.67 9.26
N ALA A 97 1.41 8.63 10.09
CA ALA A 97 0.21 8.21 10.84
C ALA A 97 -0.52 9.33 11.63
N PRO A 98 0.18 10.28 12.30
CA PRO A 98 -0.49 11.38 13.01
C PRO A 98 -1.32 12.31 12.10
N HIS A 99 -1.02 12.33 10.80
CA HIS A 99 -1.61 13.23 9.83
C HIS A 99 -2.54 12.53 8.82
N LEU A 100 -2.66 11.20 8.88
CA LEU A 100 -3.47 10.44 7.94
C LEU A 100 -4.94 10.38 8.34
N ARG A 101 -5.83 10.73 7.40
CA ARG A 101 -7.28 10.51 7.51
C ARG A 101 -7.65 9.08 7.05
N ILE A 102 -7.33 8.10 7.88
CA ILE A 102 -7.50 6.67 7.58
C ILE A 102 -8.29 5.96 8.69
N THR A 103 -8.91 4.82 8.36
CA THR A 103 -9.58 3.96 9.34
C THR A 103 -8.71 2.80 9.79
N ASP A 104 -7.84 2.30 8.91
CA ASP A 104 -6.99 1.15 9.19
C ASP A 104 -5.58 1.41 8.68
N LEU A 105 -4.59 1.11 9.51
CA LEU A 105 -3.17 1.09 9.16
C LEU A 105 -2.69 -0.35 9.29
N VAL A 106 -2.25 -0.96 8.19
CA VAL A 106 -1.82 -2.36 8.14
C VAL A 106 -0.32 -2.42 7.88
N ALA A 107 0.45 -3.01 8.79
CA ALA A 107 1.87 -3.25 8.65
C ALA A 107 2.14 -4.74 8.39
N VAL A 108 2.79 -5.08 7.29
CA VAL A 108 3.14 -6.48 6.95
C VAL A 108 4.62 -6.64 6.63
N GLY A 109 5.25 -7.69 7.16
CA GLY A 109 6.70 -7.90 7.01
C GLY A 109 7.51 -6.71 7.50
N SER A 110 7.08 -6.08 8.60
CA SER A 110 7.64 -4.81 9.06
C SER A 110 8.93 -5.02 9.86
N PRO A 111 10.02 -4.28 9.59
CA PRO A 111 11.21 -4.30 10.44
C PRO A 111 11.02 -3.50 11.76
N GLY A 112 9.94 -2.72 11.83
CA GLY A 112 9.57 -1.87 12.96
C GLY A 112 8.78 -0.66 12.46
N MET A 113 8.36 0.22 13.37
CA MET A 113 7.55 1.41 13.06
C MET A 113 8.11 2.69 13.68
N ASP A 114 9.40 2.71 14.03
CA ASP A 114 10.09 3.87 14.61
C ASP A 114 9.51 4.39 15.95
N VAL A 115 8.60 3.61 16.54
CA VAL A 115 7.97 3.88 17.83
C VAL A 115 7.92 2.60 18.66
N TRP A 116 7.82 2.75 19.98
CA TRP A 116 7.81 1.62 20.92
C TRP A 116 6.42 1.05 21.17
N SER A 117 5.36 1.75 20.78
CA SER A 117 3.98 1.31 21.00
C SER A 117 3.03 1.89 19.97
N ARG A 118 1.87 1.24 19.81
CA ARG A 118 0.74 1.73 19.02
C ARG A 118 0.36 3.16 19.41
N ALA A 119 0.32 3.46 20.71
CA ALA A 119 -0.10 4.78 21.19
C ALA A 119 0.82 5.91 20.69
N ALA A 120 2.12 5.61 20.55
CA ALA A 120 3.10 6.56 20.04
C ALA A 120 2.98 6.85 18.53
N LEU A 121 2.18 6.08 17.77
CA LEU A 121 1.87 6.39 16.37
C LEU A 121 1.00 7.63 16.20
N GLY A 122 0.35 8.11 17.27
CA GLY A 122 -0.48 9.32 17.22
C GLY A 122 -1.71 9.24 16.31
N THR A 123 -2.13 8.04 15.91
CA THR A 123 -3.28 7.82 15.03
C THR A 123 -4.50 7.29 15.77
N LYS A 124 -5.69 7.67 15.28
CA LYS A 124 -6.97 7.10 15.74
C LYS A 124 -7.36 5.83 14.99
N ALA A 125 -6.62 5.47 13.94
CA ALA A 125 -6.89 4.29 13.15
C ALA A 125 -6.68 2.99 13.95
N ASP A 126 -7.34 1.93 13.50
CA ASP A 126 -7.01 0.59 13.96
C ASP A 126 -5.71 0.16 13.29
N VAL A 127 -4.78 -0.30 14.13
CA VAL A 127 -3.45 -0.73 13.67
C VAL A 127 -3.45 -2.25 13.64
N TRP A 128 -3.05 -2.82 12.50
CA TRP A 128 -2.96 -4.25 12.27
C TRP A 128 -1.55 -4.61 11.86
N ALA A 129 -1.01 -5.69 12.41
CA ALA A 129 0.35 -6.13 12.11
C ALA A 129 0.39 -7.64 11.87
N GLY A 130 1.14 -8.07 10.86
CA GLY A 130 1.35 -9.49 10.57
C GLY A 130 2.72 -9.75 9.95
N ILE A 131 3.33 -10.87 10.31
CA ILE A 131 4.59 -11.34 9.73
C ILE A 131 4.50 -12.82 9.43
N ALA A 132 4.84 -13.22 8.20
CA ALA A 132 4.83 -14.61 7.80
C ALA A 132 5.91 -15.37 8.59
N PRO A 133 5.67 -16.64 9.00
CA PRO A 133 6.63 -17.39 9.81
C PRO A 133 8.00 -17.57 9.17
N ASP A 134 8.07 -17.56 7.85
CA ASP A 134 9.27 -17.70 7.02
C ASP A 134 9.77 -16.35 6.45
N ASP A 135 9.25 -15.21 6.93
CA ASP A 135 9.78 -13.89 6.57
C ASP A 135 11.09 -13.61 7.35
N PRO A 136 12.22 -13.41 6.66
CA PRO A 136 13.50 -13.12 7.32
C PRO A 136 13.49 -11.82 8.12
N ILE A 137 12.56 -10.89 7.84
CA ILE A 137 12.44 -9.65 8.62
C ILE A 137 12.04 -9.92 10.07
N GLY A 138 11.37 -11.04 10.37
CA GLY A 138 11.02 -11.40 11.75
C GLY A 138 12.24 -11.73 12.62
N LEU A 139 13.42 -11.89 12.01
CA LEU A 139 14.68 -12.16 12.70
C LEU A 139 15.55 -10.89 12.84
N VAL A 140 15.09 -9.74 12.33
CA VAL A 140 15.83 -8.48 12.45
C VAL A 140 15.76 -7.99 13.90
N PRO A 141 16.90 -7.68 14.55
CA PRO A 141 16.90 -7.20 15.93
C PRO A 141 16.10 -5.88 16.07
N HIS A 142 14.97 -5.95 16.76
CA HIS A 142 14.12 -4.80 17.07
C HIS A 142 14.79 -3.90 18.11
N THR A 143 15.63 -2.98 17.64
CA THR A 143 16.43 -2.07 18.46
C THR A 143 16.43 -0.68 17.85
N ARG A 144 16.80 0.34 18.64
CA ARG A 144 17.14 1.67 18.13
C ARG A 144 18.46 2.10 18.76
N VAL A 145 19.51 2.24 17.97
CA VAL A 145 20.83 2.68 18.43
C VAL A 145 21.37 3.71 17.43
N GLU A 146 21.67 4.93 17.89
CA GLU A 146 22.33 5.97 17.07
C GLU A 146 21.68 6.18 15.67
N GLY A 147 20.35 6.16 15.59
CA GLY A 147 19.61 6.36 14.33
C GLY A 147 19.42 5.10 13.47
N PHE A 148 19.90 3.94 13.92
CA PHE A 148 19.70 2.64 13.28
C PHE A 148 18.62 1.83 13.97
N GLY A 149 17.79 1.16 13.17
CA GLY A 149 16.72 0.27 13.61
C GLY A 149 15.40 1.00 13.89
N HIS A 150 14.31 0.24 13.81
CA HIS A 150 12.95 0.77 13.73
C HIS A 150 12.11 0.53 15.00
N ALA A 151 12.79 0.48 16.15
CA ALA A 151 12.18 0.26 17.47
C ALA A 151 11.44 -1.09 17.57
N ALA A 152 10.25 -1.10 18.18
CA ALA A 152 9.55 -2.34 18.52
C ALA A 152 8.97 -3.07 17.30
N ASP A 153 8.91 -4.40 17.41
CA ASP A 153 8.13 -5.25 16.51
C ASP A 153 6.63 -4.94 16.63
N PRO A 154 5.97 -4.49 15.55
CA PRO A 154 4.55 -4.20 15.59
C PRO A 154 3.67 -5.45 15.76
N THR A 155 4.20 -6.65 15.53
CA THR A 155 3.47 -7.91 15.76
C THR A 155 3.57 -8.40 17.21
N SER A 156 4.48 -7.82 18.00
CA SER A 156 4.61 -8.18 19.41
C SER A 156 3.39 -7.72 20.23
N PRO A 157 2.93 -8.51 21.21
CA PRO A 157 1.83 -8.10 22.09
C PRO A 157 2.09 -6.77 22.80
N GLY A 158 3.35 -6.48 23.14
CA GLY A 158 3.76 -5.24 23.82
C GLY A 158 3.59 -3.97 22.97
N PHE A 159 3.60 -4.09 21.64
CA PHE A 159 3.34 -2.95 20.76
C PHE A 159 1.86 -2.53 20.80
N GLY A 160 0.94 -3.50 20.91
CA GLY A 160 -0.50 -3.25 21.02
C GLY A 160 -1.24 -3.02 19.70
N ALA A 161 -0.72 -3.54 18.58
CA ALA A 161 -1.49 -3.66 17.33
C ALA A 161 -2.39 -4.91 17.36
N ASN A 162 -3.44 -4.91 16.54
CA ASN A 162 -4.23 -6.11 16.29
C ASN A 162 -3.45 -7.09 15.40
N ALA A 163 -3.58 -8.39 15.67
CA ALA A 163 -2.97 -9.41 14.82
C ALA A 163 -3.68 -9.48 13.46
N LEU A 164 -2.92 -9.37 12.38
CA LEU A 164 -3.39 -9.63 11.03
C LEU A 164 -3.17 -11.11 10.70
N PRO A 165 -4.20 -11.87 10.29
CA PRO A 165 -4.00 -13.23 9.78
C PRO A 165 -3.03 -13.25 8.59
N VAL A 166 -2.08 -14.17 8.60
CA VAL A 166 -1.03 -14.31 7.56
C VAL A 166 -0.90 -15.76 7.05
N GLY A 167 -1.87 -16.63 7.36
CA GLY A 167 -1.86 -18.00 6.85
C GLY A 167 -1.70 -18.07 5.33
N GLY A 168 -0.83 -18.97 4.88
CA GLY A 168 -0.48 -19.13 3.46
C GLY A 168 0.39 -18.03 2.85
N ALA A 169 0.70 -16.95 3.59
CA ALA A 169 1.71 -16.00 3.15
C ALA A 169 3.10 -16.61 3.35
N HIS A 170 3.96 -16.49 2.34
CA HIS A 170 5.30 -17.06 2.34
C HIS A 170 6.36 -16.03 1.97
N GLY A 171 7.39 -15.97 2.82
CA GLY A 171 8.52 -15.07 2.69
C GLY A 171 8.12 -13.60 2.69
N HIS A 172 9.12 -12.75 2.42
CA HIS A 172 8.95 -11.31 2.58
C HIS A 172 7.95 -10.66 1.62
N ASN A 173 7.73 -11.25 0.44
CA ASN A 173 6.89 -10.65 -0.60
C ASN A 173 5.51 -11.34 -0.74
N GLY A 174 5.18 -12.29 0.14
CA GLY A 174 4.01 -13.16 0.00
C GLY A 174 2.67 -12.57 0.47
N TYR A 175 2.65 -11.40 1.11
CA TYR A 175 1.46 -10.89 1.82
C TYR A 175 0.28 -10.48 0.93
N LEU A 176 0.48 -10.29 -0.37
CA LEU A 176 -0.56 -9.87 -1.33
C LEU A 176 -0.84 -10.95 -2.38
N VAL A 177 -0.42 -12.19 -2.13
CA VAL A 177 -0.64 -13.31 -3.04
C VAL A 177 -2.09 -13.80 -2.92
N ALA A 178 -2.71 -14.18 -4.04
CA ALA A 178 -4.07 -14.71 -4.04
C ALA A 178 -4.15 -16.01 -3.23
N GLY A 179 -5.20 -16.16 -2.42
CA GLY A 179 -5.42 -17.34 -1.58
C GLY A 179 -4.80 -17.26 -0.18
N THR A 180 -4.03 -16.20 0.13
CA THR A 180 -3.52 -16.00 1.50
C THR A 180 -4.57 -15.38 2.41
N GLU A 181 -4.48 -15.69 3.70
CA GLU A 181 -5.30 -15.04 4.72
C GLU A 181 -4.97 -13.55 4.87
N SER A 182 -3.72 -13.16 4.59
CA SER A 182 -3.28 -11.76 4.63
C SER A 182 -3.97 -10.91 3.58
N LEU A 183 -4.04 -11.38 2.33
CA LEU A 183 -4.79 -10.67 1.29
C LEU A 183 -6.28 -10.64 1.61
N ARG A 184 -6.85 -11.74 2.14
CA ARG A 184 -8.25 -11.79 2.59
C ARG A 184 -8.51 -10.74 3.67
N ALA A 185 -7.67 -10.68 4.70
CA ALA A 185 -7.81 -9.75 5.81
C ALA A 185 -7.69 -8.28 5.34
N ILE A 186 -6.70 -7.98 4.49
CA ILE A 186 -6.53 -6.66 3.90
C ILE A 186 -7.76 -6.24 3.08
N ALA A 187 -8.33 -7.16 2.29
CA ALA A 187 -9.53 -6.90 1.51
C ALA A 187 -10.77 -6.67 2.40
N LEU A 188 -10.91 -7.41 3.51
CA LEU A 188 -11.96 -7.19 4.50
C LEU A 188 -11.84 -5.78 5.10
N LEU A 189 -10.65 -5.42 5.56
CA LEU A 189 -10.38 -4.07 6.10
C LEU A 189 -10.69 -3.00 5.06
N ALA A 190 -10.22 -3.13 3.81
CA ALA A 190 -10.49 -2.15 2.75
C ALA A 190 -11.98 -2.00 2.41
N THR A 191 -12.80 -3.02 2.70
CA THR A 191 -14.25 -3.01 2.45
C THR A 191 -15.09 -2.72 3.70
N GLY A 192 -14.46 -2.41 4.84
CA GLY A 192 -15.17 -2.05 6.08
C GLY A 192 -15.51 -3.22 7.00
N HIS A 193 -15.00 -4.41 6.73
CA HIS A 193 -15.18 -5.60 7.54
C HIS A 193 -13.96 -5.85 8.43
N ARG A 194 -14.16 -6.58 9.54
CA ARG A 194 -13.07 -7.01 10.40
C ARG A 194 -12.63 -8.42 10.05
N PRO A 195 -11.32 -8.70 9.96
CA PRO A 195 -10.82 -10.06 9.89
C PRO A 195 -11.10 -10.78 11.21
N SER A 196 -11.56 -12.02 11.10
CA SER A 196 -11.84 -12.96 12.19
C SER A 196 -10.74 -14.02 12.27
#